data_AF-A0A2V2PM50-F1
#
_entry.id   AF-A0A2V2PM50-F1
#
_cell.length_a   1.000
_cell.length_b   1.000
_cell.length_c   1.000
_cell.angle_alpha   90.00
_cell.angle_beta   90.00
_cell.angle_gamma   90.00
#
_symmetry.space_group_name_H-M   'P 1'
#
loop_
_entity.id
_entity.type
_entity.pdbx_description
1 polymer ?
#
loop_
_entity_poly.entity_id
_entity_poly.type
_entity_poly.pdbx_seq_one_letter_code
_entity_poly.pdbx_strand_id
1 'polypeptide(L)'
;MVWVPERTGDGGVVSGGASDRLPTVLTVACEGGGDVRVTMDSQGTQVAAFTVDCPAGSAGVGSVSMDPGVVRWGSFAVGVDASHDAVRWSLTVTQPE
;
A
#
# COMPACT_ATOMS: atom_id res chain seq x y z
N MET A 1 1.20 9.42 -8.78
CA MET A 1 1.14 7.96 -9.03
C MET A 1 2.43 7.33 -8.55
N VAL A 2 2.34 6.24 -7.78
CA VAL A 2 3.49 5.48 -7.27
C VAL A 2 3.28 4.02 -7.67
N TRP A 3 4.35 3.36 -8.11
CA TRP A 3 4.38 1.93 -8.35
C TRP A 3 5.66 1.35 -7.77
N VAL A 4 5.50 0.30 -6.96
CA VAL A 4 6.62 -0.53 -6.52
C VAL A 4 6.50 -1.85 -7.26
N PRO A 5 7.52 -2.25 -8.06
CA PRO A 5 7.56 -3.57 -8.67
C PRO A 5 7.64 -4.66 -7.59
N GLU A 6 7.61 -5.92 -7.99
CA GLU A 6 7.68 -7.04 -7.05
C GLU A 6 8.85 -6.91 -6.05
N ARG A 7 8.55 -7.12 -4.77
CA ARG A 7 9.46 -7.20 -3.63
C ARG A 7 9.09 -8.42 -2.79
N THR A 8 10.00 -8.82 -1.90
CA THR A 8 9.83 -10.00 -1.06
C THR A 8 10.11 -9.62 0.40
N GLY A 9 9.34 -10.16 1.34
CA GLY A 9 9.42 -9.84 2.77
C GLY A 9 8.92 -8.42 3.07
N ASP A 10 9.42 -7.83 4.16
CA ASP A 10 9.03 -6.47 4.57
C ASP A 10 9.52 -5.39 3.60
N GLY A 11 8.82 -4.25 3.58
CA GLY A 11 9.28 -3.06 2.87
C GLY A 11 8.26 -1.93 2.83
N GLY A 12 8.30 -1.16 1.75
CA GLY A 12 7.42 -0.01 1.60
C GLY A 12 7.92 1.02 0.60
N VAL A 13 7.29 2.19 0.62
CA VAL A 13 7.64 3.34 -0.23
C VAL A 13 7.30 4.65 0.47
N VAL A 14 8.09 5.68 0.19
CA VAL A 14 7.80 7.06 0.56
C VAL A 14 7.62 7.87 -0.71
N SER A 15 6.59 8.70 -0.75
CA SER A 15 6.34 9.65 -1.84
C SER A 15 6.40 11.08 -1.31
N GLY A 16 6.98 11.97 -2.11
CA GLY A 16 7.06 13.40 -1.79
C GLY A 16 5.81 14.21 -2.14
N GLY A 17 4.79 13.60 -2.76
CA GLY A 17 3.62 14.34 -3.22
C GLY A 17 2.35 13.51 -3.33
N ALA A 18 1.30 13.97 -2.65
CA ALA A 18 -0.10 13.67 -2.87
C ALA A 18 -0.90 14.98 -3.02
N SER A 19 -1.93 14.96 -3.86
CA SER A 19 -2.98 15.97 -3.89
C SER A 19 -3.96 15.72 -2.74
N ASP A 20 -4.35 16.75 -2.01
CA ASP A 20 -5.44 16.67 -1.03
C ASP A 20 -6.83 16.85 -1.68
N ARG A 21 -6.88 17.17 -2.98
CA ARG A 21 -8.14 17.40 -3.72
C ARG A 21 -8.70 16.16 -4.41
N LEU A 22 -7.88 15.12 -4.55
CA LEU A 22 -8.24 13.88 -5.23
C LEU A 22 -8.29 12.75 -4.21
N PRO A 23 -9.16 11.74 -4.40
CA PRO A 23 -9.08 10.53 -3.62
C PRO A 23 -7.72 9.86 -3.83
N THR A 24 -7.29 9.10 -2.83
CA THR A 24 -6.07 8.27 -2.94
C THR A 24 -6.46 6.81 -2.85
N VAL A 25 -6.04 6.01 -3.82
CA VAL A 25 -6.30 4.57 -3.85
C VAL A 25 -4.97 3.85 -3.69
N LEU A 26 -4.86 3.05 -2.63
CA LEU A 26 -3.72 2.17 -2.38
C LEU A 26 -4.15 0.74 -2.67
N THR A 27 -3.47 0.10 -3.62
CA THR A 27 -3.72 -1.29 -4.01
C THR A 27 -2.44 -2.10 -3.85
N VAL A 28 -2.57 -3.26 -3.22
CA VAL A 28 -1.49 -4.22 -3.00
C VAL A 28 -1.90 -5.56 -3.56
N ALA A 29 -0.96 -6.21 -4.25
CA ALA A 29 -1.09 -7.61 -4.66
C ALA A 29 0.04 -8.41 -4.03
N CYS A 30 -0.24 -9.64 -3.60
CA CYS A 30 0.75 -10.51 -2.99
C CYS A 30 0.52 -12.00 -3.26
N GLU A 31 1.57 -12.80 -3.13
CA GLU A 31 1.56 -14.25 -3.28
C GLU A 31 2.67 -14.87 -2.41
N GLY A 32 2.44 -16.04 -1.81
CA GLY A 32 3.52 -16.76 -1.12
C GLY A 32 3.12 -17.68 0.02
N GLY A 33 1.82 -17.75 0.36
CA GLY A 33 1.32 -18.60 1.44
C GLY A 33 1.40 -17.94 2.82
N GLY A 34 0.70 -16.84 3.02
CA GLY A 34 0.69 -16.06 4.26
C GLY A 34 -0.20 -14.83 4.14
N ASP A 35 0.24 -13.70 4.68
CA ASP A 35 -0.44 -12.41 4.55
C ASP A 35 0.57 -11.24 4.52
N VAL A 36 0.10 -10.08 4.07
CA VAL A 36 0.79 -8.80 4.26
C VAL A 36 -0.10 -7.83 4.99
N ARG A 37 0.43 -7.15 6.00
CA ARG A 37 -0.18 -5.98 6.64
C ARG A 37 0.34 -4.72 5.95
N VAL A 38 -0.58 -3.90 5.49
CA VAL A 38 -0.28 -2.66 4.78
C VAL A 38 -0.74 -1.49 5.62
N THR A 39 0.14 -0.52 5.84
CA THR A 39 -0.18 0.73 6.53
C THR A 39 0.18 1.91 5.66
N MET A 40 -0.61 2.98 5.75
CA MET A 40 -0.31 4.25 5.10
C MET A 40 -0.33 5.38 6.11
N ASP A 41 0.74 6.17 6.12
CA ASP A 41 0.91 7.35 6.95
C ASP A 41 0.92 8.61 6.07
N SER A 42 0.21 9.64 6.51
CA SER A 42 0.28 10.98 5.95
C SER A 42 0.63 11.96 7.06
N GLN A 43 1.79 12.60 6.93
CA GLN A 43 2.27 13.63 7.87
C GLN A 43 2.29 13.18 9.34
N GLY A 44 2.67 11.92 9.61
CA GLY A 44 2.74 11.35 10.95
C GLY A 44 1.41 10.86 11.50
N THR A 45 0.37 10.78 10.66
CA THR A 45 -0.92 10.17 11.00
C THR A 45 -1.19 8.96 10.12
N GLN A 46 -1.45 7.81 10.72
CA GLN A 46 -1.90 6.62 10.00
C GLN A 46 -3.31 6.86 9.44
N VAL A 47 -3.44 6.83 8.11
CA VAL A 47 -4.68 7.10 7.38
C VAL A 47 -5.33 5.85 6.82
N ALA A 48 -4.56 4.76 6.66
CA ALA A 48 -5.09 3.45 6.29
C ALA A 48 -4.29 2.32 6.93
N ALA A 49 -4.99 1.23 7.25
CA ALA A 49 -4.40 -0.04 7.63
C ALA A 49 -5.32 -1.19 7.18
N PHE A 50 -4.78 -2.16 6.46
CA PHE A 50 -5.50 -3.35 6.04
C PHE A 50 -4.55 -4.53 5.84
N THR A 51 -5.10 -5.74 5.88
CA THR A 51 -4.35 -6.98 5.65
C THR A 51 -4.83 -7.60 4.34
N VAL A 52 -3.90 -8.19 3.59
CA VAL A 52 -4.19 -8.95 2.36
C VAL A 52 -3.70 -10.37 2.54
N ASP A 53 -4.59 -11.34 2.40
CA ASP A 53 -4.22 -12.75 2.37
C ASP A 53 -3.45 -13.04 1.07
N CYS A 54 -2.29 -13.71 1.20
CA CYS A 54 -1.38 -14.01 0.10
C CYS A 54 -1.38 -15.52 -0.15
N PRO A 55 -2.33 -16.06 -0.94
CA PRO A 55 -2.38 -17.49 -1.21
C PRO A 55 -1.11 -17.99 -1.91
N ALA A 56 -0.87 -19.30 -1.83
CA ALA A 56 0.22 -19.93 -2.57
C ALA A 56 -0.24 -20.23 -4.01
N GLY A 57 0.53 -19.80 -5.01
CA GLY A 57 0.27 -20.08 -6.43
C GLY A 57 -0.82 -19.24 -7.09
N SER A 58 -1.33 -18.20 -6.41
CA SER A 58 -2.19 -17.18 -7.01
C SER A 58 -2.02 -15.85 -6.28
N ALA A 59 -2.39 -14.75 -6.95
CA ALA A 59 -2.30 -13.43 -6.35
C ALA A 59 -3.53 -13.13 -5.49
N GLY A 60 -3.29 -12.81 -4.21
CA GLY A 60 -4.23 -12.06 -3.38
C GLY A 60 -4.13 -10.56 -3.72
N VAL A 61 -5.26 -9.85 -3.64
CA VAL A 61 -5.31 -8.40 -3.94
C VAL A 61 -6.18 -7.71 -2.89
N GLY A 62 -5.66 -6.63 -2.32
CA GLY A 62 -6.40 -5.74 -1.42
C GLY A 62 -6.27 -4.29 -1.88
N SER A 63 -7.34 -3.52 -1.69
CA SER A 63 -7.36 -2.10 -2.04
C SER A 63 -8.15 -1.31 -1.00
N VAL A 64 -7.69 -0.10 -0.73
CA VAL A 64 -8.40 0.88 0.09
C VAL A 64 -8.44 2.21 -0.65
N SER A 65 -9.61 2.83 -0.64
CA SER A 65 -9.80 4.20 -1.13
C SER A 65 -9.95 5.13 0.05
N MET A 66 -9.22 6.24 0.01
CA MET A 66 -9.27 7.32 0.97
C MET A 66 -9.85 8.55 0.27
N ASP A 67 -10.86 9.15 0.90
CA ASP A 67 -11.50 10.36 0.40
C ASP A 67 -10.51 11.54 0.27
N PRO A 68 -10.78 12.53 -0.60
CA PRO A 68 -10.02 13.76 -0.64
C PRO A 68 -9.81 14.38 0.75
N GLY A 69 -8.59 14.85 1.02
CA GLY A 69 -8.22 15.48 2.28
C GLY A 69 -7.81 14.53 3.40
N VAL A 70 -8.06 13.21 3.28
CA VAL A 70 -7.53 12.20 4.22
C VAL A 70 -6.02 12.11 4.09
N VAL A 71 -5.52 11.87 2.88
CA VAL A 71 -4.10 12.03 2.57
C VAL A 71 -3.83 13.51 2.35
N ARG A 72 -3.04 14.11 3.24
CA ARG A 72 -2.73 15.54 3.24
C ARG A 72 -1.78 15.86 2.11
N TRP A 73 -1.83 17.11 1.65
CA TRP A 73 -0.86 17.63 0.69
C TRP A 73 0.57 17.46 1.20
N GLY A 74 1.46 17.01 0.31
CA GLY A 74 2.85 16.71 0.63
C GLY A 74 3.13 15.20 0.69
N SER A 75 3.97 14.78 1.63
CA SER A 75 4.50 13.42 1.68
C SER A 75 3.56 12.42 2.35
N PHE A 76 3.69 11.17 1.92
CA PHE A 76 3.11 10.01 2.59
C PHE A 76 4.09 8.84 2.56
N ALA A 77 3.90 7.90 3.47
CA ALA A 77 4.62 6.64 3.53
C ALA A 77 3.65 5.46 3.49
N VAL A 78 4.02 4.39 2.81
CA VAL A 78 3.31 3.10 2.84
C VAL A 78 4.29 2.06 3.37
N GLY A 79 3.91 1.39 4.46
CA GLY A 79 4.63 0.24 5.02
C GLY A 79 3.95 -1.06 4.63
N VAL A 80 4.74 -2.10 4.37
CA VAL A 80 4.30 -3.47 4.11
C VAL A 80 5.06 -4.40 5.06
N ASP A 81 4.35 -5.03 5.98
CA ASP A 81 4.88 -6.05 6.88
C ASP A 81 4.38 -7.41 6.40
N ALA A 82 5.29 -8.28 5.98
CA ALA A 82 4.96 -9.61 5.50
C ALA A 82 4.96 -10.63 6.66
N SER A 83 4.06 -11.60 6.59
CA SER A 83 4.02 -12.69 7.59
C SER A 83 5.30 -13.54 7.61
N HIS A 84 6.05 -13.57 6.50
CA HIS A 84 7.38 -14.16 6.39
C HIS A 84 8.14 -13.66 5.14
N ASP A 85 9.46 -13.80 5.16
CA ASP A 85 10.36 -13.24 4.14
C ASP A 85 10.13 -13.75 2.71
N ALA A 86 9.48 -14.90 2.52
CA ALA A 86 9.20 -15.45 1.20
C ALA A 86 7.93 -14.88 0.53
N VAL A 87 7.09 -14.10 1.24
CA VAL A 87 5.90 -13.49 0.62
C VAL A 87 6.36 -12.43 -0.37
N ARG A 88 5.88 -12.52 -1.61
CA ARG A 88 6.13 -11.54 -2.67
C ARG A 88 4.95 -10.59 -2.75
N TRP A 89 5.22 -9.31 -2.94
CA TRP A 89 4.19 -8.30 -3.08
C TRP A 89 4.59 -7.20 -4.07
N SER A 90 3.59 -6.52 -4.60
CA SER A 90 3.74 -5.28 -5.36
C SER A 90 2.66 -4.30 -4.93
N LEU A 91 2.90 -2.99 -5.09
CA LEU A 91 1.92 -1.99 -4.71
C LEU A 91 1.81 -0.86 -5.73
N THR A 92 0.63 -0.25 -5.77
CA THR A 92 0.37 0.98 -6.50
C THR A 92 -0.39 1.98 -5.62
N VAL A 93 -0.08 3.26 -5.79
CA VAL A 93 -0.86 4.37 -5.25
C VAL A 93 -1.27 5.28 -6.39
N THR A 94 -2.56 5.48 -6.56
CA THR A 94 -3.14 6.32 -7.61
C THR A 94 -4.04 7.42 -7.04
N GLN A 95 -4.19 8.50 -7.79
CA GLN A 95 -5.13 9.58 -7.48
C GLN A 95 -5.95 9.83 -8.75
N PRO A 96 -7.11 9.15 -8.91
CA PRO A 96 -7.95 9.34 -10.08
C PRO A 96 -8.56 10.75 -10.07
N GLU A 97 -8.78 11.29 -11.27
CA GLU A 97 -9.41 12.59 -11.52
C GLU A 97 -10.94 12.53 -11.55
#